data_AF-A0A815CNQ7-F1
#
_entry.id   AF-A0A815CNQ7-F1
#
_cell.length_a   1.000
_cell.length_b   1.000
_cell.length_c   1.000
_cell.angle_alpha   90.00
_cell.angle_beta   90.00
_cell.angle_gamma   90.00
#
_symmetry.space_group_name_H-M   'P 1'
#
loop_
_entity.id
_entity.type
_entity.pdbx_description
1 polymer ?
#
loop_
_entity_poly.entity_id
_entity_poly.type
_entity_poly.pdbx_seq_one_letter_code
_entity_poly.pdbx_strand_id
1 'polypeptide(L)'
;MPNLIPYLDYNKLMNISSNPPQWLYPNLSWTDRKTLARVDNCPQAGTNRILNLMHDYIKYLSIMNKKFNSTKIPRIQINWNVIEGWEWRDEHCLDLLYEKFNDSKQFDYAYRYVTNPCHEDTQHLKDLVELLCSVNNCPEVVYMDMDLTYFTSYSLEVLHMNKQILNSLNISFGIHLVDQCVEIDNCVAEILLTDHSQVVLNLDAKSKYPNLTRNQMQELSLINVLNFLINQNIVDKDTHIAITSWTTWPIEIGQQTNELRSGGMTHTANEIFEQILIPHSFAK
;
A
#
# COMPACT_ATOMS: atom_id res chain seq x y z
N MET A 1 7.70 -2.96 3.90
CA MET A 1 8.12 -3.42 5.24
C MET A 1 7.38 -4.67 5.80
N PRO A 2 6.27 -5.20 5.26
CA PRO A 2 5.40 -6.14 6.00
C PRO A 2 5.98 -7.53 6.24
N ASN A 3 6.86 -8.02 5.37
CA ASN A 3 7.35 -9.40 5.46
C ASN A 3 8.38 -9.60 6.58
N LEU A 4 8.77 -8.51 7.26
CA LEU A 4 9.80 -8.47 8.29
C LEU A 4 9.23 -8.31 9.71
N ILE A 5 7.94 -8.01 9.85
CA ILE A 5 7.26 -7.89 11.13
C ILE A 5 6.41 -9.17 11.33
N PRO A 6 6.48 -9.83 12.49
CA PRO A 6 5.57 -10.91 12.83
C PRO A 6 4.12 -10.46 12.62
N TYR A 7 3.29 -11.35 12.11
CA TYR A 7 1.87 -11.08 11.96
C TYR A 7 1.07 -12.17 12.65
N LEU A 8 -0.20 -11.90 12.86
CA LEU A 8 -1.14 -12.86 13.45
C LEU A 8 -1.95 -13.48 12.32
N ASP A 9 -1.87 -14.80 12.19
CA ASP A 9 -2.73 -15.56 11.29
C ASP A 9 -4.17 -15.45 11.80
N TYR A 10 -4.98 -14.70 11.05
CA TYR A 10 -6.35 -14.41 11.43
C TYR A 10 -7.20 -15.67 11.66
N ASN A 11 -7.01 -16.71 10.84
CA ASN A 11 -7.80 -17.93 10.97
C ASN A 11 -7.47 -18.68 12.27
N LYS A 12 -6.20 -18.64 12.69
CA LYS A 12 -5.76 -19.17 13.99
C LYS A 12 -6.21 -18.29 15.14
N LEU A 13 -6.15 -16.97 14.98
CA LEU A 13 -6.56 -15.99 15.98
C LEU A 13 -8.06 -16.12 16.32
N MET A 14 -8.88 -16.32 15.28
CA MET A 14 -10.34 -16.41 15.39
C MET A 14 -10.87 -17.84 15.52
N ASN A 15 -10.01 -18.85 15.41
CA ASN A 15 -10.38 -20.27 15.49
C ASN A 15 -11.42 -20.69 14.43
N ILE A 16 -11.28 -20.18 13.21
CA ILE A 16 -12.24 -20.39 12.09
C ILE A 16 -11.79 -21.46 11.09
N SER A 17 -10.86 -22.34 11.48
CA SER A 17 -10.44 -23.48 10.66
C SER A 17 -11.59 -24.49 10.46
N SER A 18 -11.67 -25.08 9.26
CA SER A 18 -12.63 -26.15 8.94
C SER A 18 -12.37 -27.48 9.67
N ASN A 19 -11.20 -27.63 10.30
CA ASN A 19 -10.83 -28.76 11.17
C ASN A 19 -9.98 -28.25 12.34
N PRO A 20 -10.57 -27.63 13.38
CA PRO A 20 -9.81 -27.21 14.54
C PRO A 20 -9.52 -28.45 15.42
N PRO A 21 -8.24 -28.73 15.77
CA PRO A 21 -7.93 -29.74 16.78
C PRO A 21 -8.74 -29.54 18.06
N GLN A 22 -9.16 -30.63 18.71
CA GLN A 22 -10.02 -30.65 19.91
C GLN A 22 -9.50 -29.83 21.11
N TRP A 23 -8.24 -29.38 21.07
CA TRP A 23 -7.61 -28.55 22.08
C TRP A 23 -7.66 -27.03 21.79
N LEU A 24 -8.27 -26.58 20.69
CA LEU A 24 -8.51 -25.16 20.36
C LEU A 24 -9.78 -24.62 21.05
N TYR A 25 -9.75 -24.71 22.38
CA TYR A 25 -10.89 -24.50 23.26
C TYR A 25 -11.43 -23.05 23.22
N PRO A 26 -12.75 -22.86 23.36
CA PRO A 26 -13.39 -21.54 23.61
C PRO A 26 -12.93 -20.82 24.90
N ASN A 27 -11.95 -21.38 25.63
CA ASN A 27 -11.46 -20.91 26.93
C ASN A 27 -10.03 -20.32 26.87
N LEU A 28 -9.41 -20.23 25.68
CA LEU A 28 -8.09 -19.60 25.57
C LEU A 28 -8.18 -18.10 25.85
N SER A 29 -7.28 -17.60 26.69
CA SER A 29 -7.12 -16.17 26.93
C SER A 29 -6.70 -15.45 25.65
N TRP A 30 -6.93 -14.15 25.57
CA TRP A 30 -6.50 -13.34 24.42
C TRP A 30 -4.99 -13.48 24.13
N THR A 31 -4.17 -13.49 25.18
CA THR A 31 -2.72 -13.73 25.10
C THR A 31 -2.37 -15.09 24.50
N ASP A 32 -3.09 -16.15 24.87
CA ASP A 32 -2.86 -17.50 24.33
C ASP A 32 -3.23 -17.56 22.84
N ARG A 33 -4.33 -16.91 22.44
CA ARG A 33 -4.75 -16.82 21.03
C ARG A 33 -3.70 -16.12 20.18
N LYS A 34 -3.20 -14.96 20.63
CA LYS A 34 -2.12 -14.24 19.94
C LYS A 34 -0.85 -15.08 19.82
N THR A 35 -0.48 -15.80 20.88
CA THR A 35 0.71 -16.67 20.87
C THR A 35 0.60 -17.78 19.84
N LEU A 36 -0.55 -18.43 19.74
CA LEU A 36 -0.80 -19.50 18.76
C LEU A 36 -0.94 -19.00 17.32
N ALA A 37 -1.47 -17.79 17.15
CA ALA A 37 -1.66 -17.19 15.83
C ALA A 37 -0.39 -16.56 15.26
N ARG A 38 0.64 -16.30 16.09
CA ARG A 38 1.86 -15.63 15.67
C ARG A 38 2.62 -16.40 14.61
N VAL A 39 2.88 -15.72 13.50
CA VAL A 39 3.79 -16.14 12.45
C VAL A 39 4.97 -15.16 12.44
N ASP A 40 6.16 -15.64 12.79
CA ASP A 40 7.40 -14.87 12.70
C ASP A 40 8.27 -15.43 11.56
N ASN A 41 8.24 -14.75 10.42
CA ASN A 41 9.03 -15.13 9.24
C ASN A 41 10.52 -14.80 9.40
N CYS A 42 10.91 -14.00 10.39
CA CYS A 42 12.29 -13.55 10.55
C CYS A 42 12.70 -13.43 12.03
N PRO A 43 12.68 -14.50 12.83
CA PRO A 43 12.86 -14.43 14.29
C PRO A 43 14.16 -13.72 14.75
N GLN A 44 15.20 -13.69 13.92
CA GLN A 44 16.52 -13.16 14.26
C GLN A 44 16.62 -11.63 14.39
N ALA A 45 15.75 -10.85 13.74
CA ALA A 45 15.76 -9.37 13.82
C ALA A 45 15.16 -8.74 15.13
N GLY A 46 14.94 -9.52 16.20
CA GLY A 46 14.60 -9.02 17.55
C GLY A 46 13.14 -8.62 17.82
N THR A 47 12.80 -8.22 19.05
CA THR A 47 11.40 -7.97 19.46
C THR A 47 10.83 -6.62 19.00
N ASN A 48 11.65 -5.56 18.94
CA ASN A 48 11.22 -4.24 18.44
C ASN A 48 11.58 -4.07 16.96
N ARG A 49 10.82 -4.74 16.09
CA ARG A 49 11.11 -4.89 14.66
C ARG A 49 11.10 -3.58 13.89
N ILE A 50 10.12 -2.72 14.16
CA ILE A 50 9.95 -1.44 13.46
C ILE A 50 11.14 -0.54 13.77
N LEU A 51 11.50 -0.39 15.06
CA LEU A 51 12.66 0.37 15.48
C LEU A 51 13.97 -0.21 14.94
N ASN A 52 14.13 -1.53 14.98
CA ASN A 52 15.32 -2.19 14.43
C ASN A 52 15.45 -1.95 12.92
N LEU A 53 14.34 -2.04 12.20
CA LEU A 53 14.29 -1.79 10.76
C LEU A 53 14.62 -0.34 10.43
N MET A 54 14.09 0.63 11.19
CA MET A 54 14.46 2.04 11.10
C MET A 54 15.97 2.24 11.31
N HIS A 55 16.57 1.58 12.32
CA HIS A 55 18.01 1.61 12.53
C HIS A 55 18.81 0.92 11.41
N ASP A 56 18.28 -0.13 10.78
CA ASP A 56 18.89 -0.78 9.63
C ASP A 56 18.96 0.15 8.42
N TYR A 57 17.93 1.00 8.19
CA TYR A 57 18.00 2.06 7.18
C TYR A 57 19.15 3.03 7.44
N ILE A 58 19.32 3.49 8.69
CA ILE A 58 20.42 4.39 9.08
C ILE A 58 21.77 3.73 8.90
N LYS A 59 21.89 2.45 9.27
CA LYS A 59 23.12 1.66 9.07
C LYS A 59 23.44 1.51 7.59
N TYR A 60 22.43 1.20 6.77
CA TYR A 60 22.58 1.12 5.32
C TYR A 60 23.07 2.43 4.74
N LEU A 61 22.45 3.57 5.10
CA LEU A 61 22.90 4.90 4.71
C LEU A 61 24.35 5.17 5.11
N SER A 62 24.74 4.83 6.33
CA SER A 62 26.12 4.99 6.80
C SER A 62 27.12 4.22 5.94
N ILE A 63 26.77 2.99 5.54
CA ILE A 63 27.59 2.16 4.64
C ILE A 63 27.65 2.79 3.24
N MET A 64 26.51 3.25 2.71
CA MET A 64 26.43 3.87 1.40
C MET A 64 27.23 5.18 1.33
N ASN A 65 27.17 6.00 2.38
CA ASN A 65 27.93 7.25 2.47
C ASN A 65 29.44 7.04 2.52
N LYS A 66 29.89 5.91 3.10
CA LYS A 66 31.31 5.52 3.05
C LYS A 66 31.73 5.00 1.68
N LYS A 67 30.80 4.33 0.97
CA LYS A 67 31.08 3.70 -0.33
C LYS A 67 31.05 4.71 -1.49
N PHE A 68 30.09 5.62 -1.48
CA PHE A 68 29.92 6.64 -2.49
C PHE A 68 30.42 7.96 -1.91
N ASN A 69 31.55 8.49 -2.43
CA ASN A 69 32.05 9.82 -2.04
C ASN A 69 30.89 10.84 -2.05
N SER A 70 30.91 11.73 -1.05
CA SER A 70 29.77 12.55 -0.56
C SER A 70 28.95 13.32 -1.60
N THR A 71 29.42 13.48 -2.83
CA THR A 71 28.71 14.19 -3.91
C THR A 71 27.81 13.29 -4.77
N LYS A 72 27.84 11.97 -4.60
CA LYS A 72 27.07 11.01 -5.42
C LYS A 72 26.42 9.88 -4.60
N ILE A 73 25.95 10.20 -3.40
CA ILE A 73 25.17 9.24 -2.60
C ILE A 73 23.79 9.08 -3.27
N PRO A 74 23.37 7.86 -3.65
CA PRO A 74 22.00 7.62 -4.10
C PRO A 74 21.02 7.99 -2.98
N ARG A 75 20.03 8.84 -3.27
CA ARG A 75 18.95 9.14 -2.34
C ARG A 75 18.10 7.89 -2.11
N ILE A 76 17.64 7.67 -0.88
CA ILE A 76 16.70 6.58 -0.59
C ILE A 76 15.32 6.98 -1.11
N GLN A 77 14.75 6.14 -1.95
CA GLN A 77 13.31 6.13 -2.22
C GLN A 77 12.63 5.28 -1.16
N ILE A 78 11.59 5.83 -0.53
CA ILE A 78 10.76 5.11 0.43
C ILE A 78 9.44 4.78 -0.25
N ASN A 79 9.09 3.49 -0.25
CA ASN A 79 7.79 3.00 -0.68
C ASN A 79 7.02 2.55 0.56
N TRP A 80 5.93 3.26 0.87
CA TRP A 80 5.11 3.03 2.05
C TRP A 80 3.81 2.34 1.65
N ASN A 81 3.45 1.26 2.32
CA ASN A 81 2.27 0.50 1.90
C ASN A 81 1.01 1.13 2.50
N VAL A 82 -0.06 1.17 1.72
CA VAL A 82 -1.41 1.52 2.17
C VAL A 82 -2.32 0.37 1.80
N ILE A 83 -2.46 -0.59 2.72
CA ILE A 83 -3.20 -1.83 2.53
C ILE A 83 -4.08 -2.06 3.74
N GLU A 84 -5.34 -2.40 3.49
CA GLU A 84 -6.32 -2.69 4.53
C GLU A 84 -5.89 -3.85 5.45
N GLY A 85 -6.24 -3.75 6.73
CA GLY A 85 -5.98 -4.79 7.73
C GLY A 85 -4.50 -4.96 8.10
N TRP A 86 -3.56 -4.22 7.49
CA TRP A 86 -2.16 -4.27 7.88
C TRP A 86 -1.89 -3.63 9.24
N GLU A 87 -2.71 -2.66 9.65
CA GLU A 87 -2.63 -2.08 11.00
C GLU A 87 -2.80 -3.13 12.10
N TRP A 88 -3.51 -4.24 11.82
CA TRP A 88 -3.67 -5.36 12.75
C TRP A 88 -2.41 -6.21 12.92
N ARG A 89 -1.34 -5.91 12.17
CA ARG A 89 0.00 -6.45 12.45
C ARG A 89 0.65 -5.77 13.65
N ASP A 90 0.20 -4.57 14.01
CA ASP A 90 0.50 -4.00 15.31
C ASP A 90 -0.41 -4.65 16.37
N GLU A 91 0.22 -5.41 17.27
CA GLU A 91 -0.48 -6.05 18.36
C GLU A 91 -1.14 -5.07 19.33
N HIS A 92 -0.59 -3.86 19.47
CA HIS A 92 -1.21 -2.85 20.32
C HIS A 92 -2.57 -2.43 19.74
N CYS A 93 -2.62 -2.16 18.43
CA CYS A 93 -3.86 -1.85 17.71
C CYS A 93 -4.87 -2.99 17.83
N LEU A 94 -4.40 -4.23 17.70
CA LEU A 94 -5.26 -5.41 17.84
C LEU A 94 -5.78 -5.62 19.27
N ASP A 95 -4.98 -5.31 20.28
CA ASP A 95 -5.37 -5.38 21.69
C ASP A 95 -6.47 -4.35 21.98
N LEU A 96 -6.32 -3.11 21.50
CA LEU A 96 -7.35 -2.06 21.62
C LEU A 96 -8.65 -2.46 20.93
N LEU A 97 -8.57 -3.09 19.75
CA LEU A 97 -9.73 -3.61 19.04
C LEU A 97 -10.46 -4.68 19.84
N TYR A 98 -9.72 -5.61 20.46
CA TYR A 98 -10.28 -6.69 21.28
C TYR A 98 -10.92 -6.17 22.57
N GLU A 99 -10.30 -5.19 23.22
CA GLU A 99 -10.86 -4.53 24.41
C GLU A 99 -12.19 -3.82 24.09
N LYS A 100 -12.28 -3.19 22.92
CA LYS A 100 -13.49 -2.52 22.45
C LYS A 100 -14.59 -3.50 22.06
N PHE A 101 -14.23 -4.61 21.42
CA PHE A 101 -15.16 -5.62 20.92
C PHE A 101 -14.86 -6.99 21.52
N ASN A 102 -15.30 -7.20 22.76
CA ASN A 102 -15.10 -8.49 23.45
C ASN A 102 -16.00 -9.63 22.94
N ASP A 103 -17.05 -9.31 22.16
CA ASP A 103 -17.86 -10.27 21.43
C ASP A 103 -17.16 -10.71 20.14
N SER A 104 -17.07 -12.02 19.91
CA SER A 104 -16.30 -12.57 18.79
C SER A 104 -16.83 -12.17 17.41
N LYS A 105 -18.14 -11.94 17.27
CA LYS A 105 -18.73 -11.51 15.99
C LYS A 105 -18.48 -10.04 15.73
N GLN A 106 -18.61 -9.20 16.76
CA GLN A 106 -18.30 -7.78 16.65
C GLN A 106 -16.81 -7.56 16.37
N PHE A 107 -15.93 -8.33 17.01
CA PHE A 107 -14.50 -8.32 16.72
C PHE A 107 -14.22 -8.77 15.28
N ASP A 108 -14.79 -9.90 14.84
CA ASP A 108 -14.58 -10.41 13.47
C ASP A 108 -15.02 -9.37 12.43
N TYR A 109 -16.18 -8.75 12.66
CA TYR A 109 -16.67 -7.68 11.82
C TYR A 109 -15.71 -6.48 11.84
N ALA A 110 -15.31 -6.01 13.02
CA ALA A 110 -14.44 -4.86 13.13
C ALA A 110 -13.06 -5.07 12.51
N TYR A 111 -12.49 -6.27 12.66
CA TYR A 111 -11.23 -6.65 12.03
C TYR A 111 -11.36 -6.72 10.50
N ARG A 112 -12.34 -7.49 10.01
CA ARG A 112 -12.50 -7.76 8.57
C ARG A 112 -12.86 -6.51 7.78
N TYR A 113 -13.70 -5.64 8.35
CA TYR A 113 -14.17 -4.42 7.72
C TYR A 113 -13.39 -3.19 8.20
N VAL A 114 -12.30 -3.41 8.95
CA VAL A 114 -11.38 -2.37 9.40
C VAL A 114 -12.12 -1.20 10.06
N THR A 115 -13.06 -1.53 10.95
CA THR A 115 -13.84 -0.50 11.64
C THR A 115 -13.08 -0.04 12.87
N ASN A 116 -12.95 1.28 13.06
CA ASN A 116 -12.11 1.89 14.10
C ASN A 116 -10.62 1.58 13.93
N PRO A 117 -10.06 1.92 12.77
CA PRO A 117 -8.62 1.83 12.54
C PRO A 117 -7.85 2.67 13.56
N CYS A 118 -6.69 2.18 13.97
CA CYS A 118 -5.75 2.88 14.86
C CYS A 118 -4.76 3.76 14.07
N HIS A 119 -4.49 3.41 12.80
CA HIS A 119 -3.61 4.18 11.89
C HIS A 119 -2.16 4.39 12.37
N GLU A 120 -1.63 3.53 13.26
CA GLU A 120 -0.25 3.62 13.78
C GLU A 120 0.82 3.57 12.69
N ASP A 121 0.54 2.92 11.56
CA ASP A 121 1.43 2.94 10.37
C ASP A 121 1.75 4.36 9.90
N THR A 122 0.81 5.30 10.04
CA THR A 122 1.03 6.71 9.69
C THR A 122 2.03 7.37 10.63
N GLN A 123 1.99 7.01 11.93
CA GLN A 123 2.95 7.47 12.92
C GLN A 123 4.33 6.82 12.71
N HIS A 124 4.40 5.54 12.36
CA HIS A 124 5.65 4.88 12.00
C HIS A 124 6.31 5.49 10.76
N LEU A 125 5.52 5.90 9.75
CA LEU A 125 6.03 6.65 8.61
C LEU A 125 6.67 7.96 9.08
N LYS A 126 5.98 8.71 9.95
CA LYS A 126 6.50 9.95 10.53
C LYS A 126 7.85 9.73 11.22
N ASP A 127 7.92 8.76 12.12
CA ASP A 127 9.11 8.46 12.91
C ASP A 127 10.29 8.07 12.02
N LEU A 128 10.04 7.28 10.96
CA LEU A 128 11.06 6.88 9.99
C LEU A 128 11.61 8.10 9.25
N VAL A 129 10.73 8.98 8.75
CA VAL A 129 11.14 10.17 8.00
C VAL A 129 11.93 11.12 8.89
N GLU A 130 11.45 11.39 10.11
CA GLU A 130 12.17 12.22 11.08
C GLU A 130 13.56 11.65 11.41
N LEU A 131 13.66 10.33 11.60
CA LEU A 131 14.92 9.67 11.85
C LEU A 131 15.90 9.80 10.67
N LEU A 132 15.44 9.57 9.44
CA LEU A 132 16.27 9.72 8.24
C LEU A 132 16.73 11.17 8.03
N CYS A 133 15.84 12.13 8.30
CA CYS A 133 16.17 13.54 8.26
C CYS A 133 17.20 13.95 9.31
N SER A 134 17.13 13.38 10.53
CA SER A 134 18.08 13.68 11.61
C SER A 134 19.53 13.35 11.26
N VAL A 135 19.76 12.45 10.29
CA VAL A 135 21.09 12.08 9.78
C VAL A 135 21.41 12.71 8.42
N ASN A 136 20.73 13.81 8.05
CA ASN A 136 20.88 14.52 6.77
C ASN A 136 20.60 13.66 5.53
N ASN A 137 19.70 12.67 5.65
CA ASN A 137 19.28 11.81 4.55
C ASN A 137 17.75 11.82 4.39
N CYS A 138 17.14 13.01 4.48
CA CYS A 138 15.70 13.18 4.21
C CYS A 138 15.35 12.58 2.83
N PRO A 139 14.27 11.78 2.73
CA PRO A 139 13.74 11.40 1.42
C PRO A 139 13.26 12.65 0.68
N GLU A 140 13.43 12.69 -0.64
CA GLU A 140 12.85 13.76 -1.45
C GLU A 140 11.33 13.58 -1.60
N VAL A 141 10.92 12.33 -1.72
CA VAL A 141 9.53 11.90 -1.87
C VAL A 141 9.35 10.54 -1.20
N VAL A 142 8.18 10.33 -0.61
CA VAL A 142 7.74 9.01 -0.16
C VAL A 142 6.57 8.59 -1.03
N TYR A 143 6.69 7.47 -1.72
CA TYR A 143 5.64 6.96 -2.58
C TYR A 143 4.73 5.96 -1.86
N MET A 144 3.43 6.18 -1.94
CA MET A 144 2.42 5.26 -1.40
C MET A 144 2.17 4.12 -2.39
N ASP A 145 2.40 2.90 -1.93
CA ASP A 145 2.13 1.64 -2.62
C ASP A 145 0.79 1.10 -2.10
N MET A 146 -0.27 1.26 -2.89
CA MET A 146 -1.65 1.21 -2.38
C MET A 146 -2.47 0.06 -2.97
N ASP A 147 -3.28 -0.58 -2.14
CA ASP A 147 -4.40 -1.41 -2.56
C ASP A 147 -5.71 -0.66 -2.26
N LEU A 148 -6.54 -0.46 -3.29
CA LEU A 148 -7.83 0.24 -3.17
C LEU A 148 -9.02 -0.71 -3.35
N THR A 149 -8.79 -1.99 -3.65
CA THR A 149 -9.84 -2.90 -4.13
C THR A 149 -10.75 -3.43 -3.04
N TYR A 150 -10.26 -3.58 -1.81
CA TYR A 150 -11.01 -4.22 -0.72
C TYR A 150 -11.72 -3.22 0.18
N PHE A 151 -11.01 -2.21 0.69
CA PHE A 151 -11.59 -1.15 1.53
C PHE A 151 -11.13 0.24 1.12
N THR A 152 -11.63 0.71 -0.03
CA THR A 152 -11.25 2.01 -0.61
C THR A 152 -11.34 3.17 0.39
N SER A 153 -12.37 3.21 1.24
CA SER A 153 -12.53 4.30 2.22
C SER A 153 -11.41 4.37 3.26
N TYR A 154 -10.98 3.21 3.77
CA TYR A 154 -9.84 3.13 4.69
C TYR A 154 -8.56 3.61 4.00
N SER A 155 -8.29 3.12 2.78
CA SER A 155 -7.11 3.52 2.04
C SER A 155 -7.08 5.02 1.75
N LEU A 156 -8.22 5.64 1.42
CA LEU A 156 -8.32 7.10 1.25
C LEU A 156 -8.01 7.87 2.53
N GLU A 157 -8.54 7.44 3.67
CA GLU A 157 -8.26 8.05 4.98
C GLU A 157 -6.76 8.02 5.30
N VAL A 158 -6.13 6.85 5.17
CA VAL A 158 -4.68 6.70 5.39
C VAL A 158 -3.86 7.53 4.41
N LEU A 159 -4.24 7.60 3.13
CA LEU A 159 -3.56 8.43 2.14
C LEU A 159 -3.64 9.92 2.52
N HIS A 160 -4.79 10.41 2.97
CA HIS A 160 -4.93 11.79 3.47
C HIS A 160 -4.03 12.04 4.69
N MET A 161 -4.03 11.13 5.67
CA MET A 161 -3.19 11.26 6.87
C MET A 161 -1.69 11.26 6.53
N ASN A 162 -1.24 10.33 5.69
CA ASN A 162 0.14 10.24 5.23
C ASN A 162 0.55 11.52 4.49
N LYS A 163 -0.30 12.02 3.58
CA LYS A 163 -0.04 13.27 2.85
C LYS A 163 0.09 14.46 3.80
N GLN A 164 -0.79 14.58 4.80
CA GLN A 164 -0.73 15.65 5.80
C GLN A 164 0.55 15.60 6.62
N ILE A 165 0.95 14.41 7.10
CA ILE A 165 2.18 14.23 7.89
C ILE A 165 3.42 14.56 7.05
N LEU A 166 3.53 14.05 5.83
CA LEU A 166 4.69 14.33 4.98
C LEU A 166 4.79 15.82 4.65
N ASN A 167 3.68 16.47 4.33
CA ASN A 167 3.63 17.92 4.11
C ASN A 167 4.10 18.70 5.34
N SER A 168 3.72 18.26 6.55
CA SER A 168 4.16 18.89 7.80
C SER A 168 5.67 18.77 8.05
N LEU A 169 6.30 17.74 7.47
CA LEU A 169 7.75 17.50 7.50
C LEU A 169 8.48 18.08 6.28
N ASN A 170 7.77 18.80 5.40
CA ASN A 170 8.30 19.34 4.14
C ASN A 170 8.91 18.25 3.23
N ILE A 171 8.30 17.06 3.22
CA ILE A 171 8.63 15.94 2.35
C ILE A 171 7.53 15.77 1.31
N SER A 172 7.89 15.58 0.04
CA SER A 172 6.90 15.39 -1.02
C SER A 172 6.12 14.09 -0.85
N PHE A 173 4.81 14.17 -1.07
CA PHE A 173 3.93 13.01 -1.16
C PHE A 173 3.94 12.45 -2.58
N GLY A 174 4.09 11.14 -2.70
CA GLY A 174 4.07 10.43 -3.98
C GLY A 174 3.05 9.29 -4.00
N ILE A 175 2.58 8.95 -5.19
CA ILE A 175 1.72 7.79 -5.45
C ILE A 175 2.45 6.84 -6.40
N HIS A 176 2.59 5.58 -6.01
CA HIS A 176 2.83 4.49 -6.96
C HIS A 176 1.50 4.09 -7.57
N LEU A 177 1.26 4.52 -8.80
CA LEU A 177 0.10 4.11 -9.57
C LEU A 177 0.37 2.69 -10.10
N VAL A 178 -0.35 1.74 -9.54
CA VAL A 178 -0.17 0.31 -9.77
C VAL A 178 -1.48 -0.30 -10.26
N ASP A 179 -1.38 -1.26 -11.16
CA ASP A 179 -2.55 -1.99 -11.62
C ASP A 179 -2.98 -2.98 -10.53
N GLN A 180 -4.21 -2.81 -10.07
CA GLN A 180 -4.80 -3.65 -9.02
C GLN A 180 -5.38 -4.94 -9.57
N CYS A 181 -5.46 -5.05 -10.90
CA CYS A 181 -5.62 -6.32 -11.57
C CYS A 181 -4.35 -7.15 -11.37
N VAL A 182 -4.39 -8.05 -10.37
CA VAL A 182 -3.41 -9.14 -10.21
C VAL A 182 -3.43 -10.06 -11.45
N GLU A 183 -2.66 -11.14 -11.45
CA GLU A 183 -2.49 -12.03 -12.62
C GLU A 183 -3.77 -12.70 -13.15
N ILE A 184 -4.94 -12.49 -12.52
CA ILE A 184 -6.26 -12.95 -12.94
C ILE A 184 -6.51 -12.64 -14.43
N ASP A 185 -7.29 -13.51 -15.09
CA ASP A 185 -7.78 -13.29 -16.44
C ASP A 185 -8.40 -11.88 -16.59
N ASN A 186 -8.13 -11.25 -17.73
CA ASN A 186 -8.57 -9.91 -18.17
C ASN A 186 -9.56 -9.18 -17.24
N CYS A 187 -9.03 -8.27 -16.43
CA CYS A 187 -9.84 -7.38 -15.61
C CYS A 187 -9.49 -5.91 -15.83
N VAL A 188 -10.37 -5.02 -15.37
CA VAL A 188 -10.16 -3.57 -15.32
C VAL A 188 -10.58 -3.06 -13.95
N ALA A 189 -9.78 -2.20 -13.34
CA ALA A 189 -10.18 -1.43 -12.17
C ALA A 189 -11.14 -0.30 -12.62
N GLU A 190 -12.34 -0.27 -12.07
CA GLU A 190 -13.40 0.68 -12.40
C GLU A 190 -13.83 1.47 -11.17
N ILE A 191 -14.42 2.65 -11.42
CA ILE A 191 -15.02 3.46 -10.37
C ILE A 191 -16.49 3.09 -10.27
N LEU A 192 -16.90 2.55 -9.13
CA LEU A 192 -18.31 2.41 -8.78
C LEU A 192 -18.78 3.67 -8.06
N LEU A 193 -19.65 4.43 -8.71
CA LEU A 193 -20.28 5.62 -8.14
C LEU A 193 -21.44 5.20 -7.23
N THR A 194 -21.19 5.14 -5.93
CA THR A 194 -22.23 5.02 -4.89
C THR A 194 -22.28 6.31 -4.05
N ASP A 195 -22.96 6.30 -2.89
CA ASP A 195 -22.90 7.39 -1.91
C ASP A 195 -21.45 7.74 -1.53
N HIS A 196 -20.56 6.74 -1.58
CA HIS A 196 -19.11 6.92 -1.57
C HIS A 196 -18.52 6.26 -2.82
N SER A 197 -17.78 7.01 -3.63
CA SER A 197 -17.11 6.43 -4.81
C SER A 197 -16.06 5.41 -4.37
N GLN A 198 -16.03 4.26 -5.05
CA GLN A 198 -15.15 3.14 -4.72
C GLN A 198 -14.43 2.63 -5.96
N VAL A 199 -13.25 2.02 -5.77
CA VAL A 199 -12.56 1.29 -6.82
C VAL A 199 -12.98 -0.18 -6.72
N VAL A 200 -13.45 -0.75 -7.83
CA VAL A 200 -13.86 -2.16 -7.91
C VAL A 200 -13.19 -2.84 -9.09
N LEU A 201 -12.93 -4.13 -8.97
CA LEU A 201 -12.38 -4.94 -10.06
C LEU A 201 -13.50 -5.54 -10.92
N ASN A 202 -13.54 -5.19 -12.20
CA ASN A 202 -14.37 -5.87 -13.18
C ASN A 202 -13.61 -7.09 -13.73
N LEU A 203 -13.92 -8.29 -13.21
CA LEU A 203 -13.29 -9.56 -13.61
C LEU A 203 -13.80 -10.12 -14.95
N ASP A 204 -14.86 -9.54 -15.52
CA ASP A 204 -15.40 -9.90 -16.84
C ASP A 204 -15.15 -8.76 -17.85
N ALA A 205 -13.98 -8.13 -17.76
CA ALA A 205 -13.67 -6.94 -18.54
C ALA A 205 -13.73 -7.20 -20.06
N LYS A 206 -13.51 -8.44 -20.52
CA LYS A 206 -13.66 -8.81 -21.93
C LYS A 206 -15.07 -8.66 -22.47
N SER A 207 -16.10 -8.92 -21.67
CA SER A 207 -17.49 -8.75 -22.10
C SER A 207 -17.84 -7.28 -22.29
N LYS A 208 -17.29 -6.40 -21.44
CA LYS A 208 -17.53 -4.95 -21.47
C LYS A 208 -16.62 -4.22 -22.47
N TYR A 209 -15.37 -4.66 -22.59
CA TYR A 209 -14.34 -4.08 -23.44
C TYR A 209 -13.77 -5.12 -24.43
N PRO A 210 -14.60 -5.65 -25.35
CA PRO A 210 -14.21 -6.78 -26.20
C PRO A 210 -13.06 -6.49 -27.16
N ASN A 211 -12.79 -5.21 -27.43
CA ASN A 211 -11.77 -4.78 -28.38
C ASN A 211 -10.44 -4.37 -27.71
N LEU A 212 -10.38 -4.32 -26.37
CA LEU A 212 -9.16 -3.98 -25.67
C LEU A 212 -8.28 -5.20 -25.49
N THR A 213 -6.98 -5.03 -25.71
CA THR A 213 -5.97 -6.01 -25.29
C THR A 213 -5.77 -5.96 -23.77
N ARG A 214 -5.10 -6.96 -23.19
CA ARG A 214 -4.76 -6.96 -21.75
C ARG A 214 -3.94 -5.72 -21.36
N ASN A 215 -2.90 -5.40 -22.12
CA ASN A 215 -2.10 -4.18 -21.93
C ASN A 215 -2.98 -2.91 -21.88
N GLN A 216 -3.93 -2.78 -22.81
CA GLN A 216 -4.84 -1.63 -22.85
C GLN A 216 -5.84 -1.60 -21.70
N MET A 217 -6.27 -2.78 -21.23
CA MET A 217 -7.09 -2.88 -20.02
C MET A 217 -6.33 -2.41 -18.77
N GLN A 218 -5.03 -2.71 -18.66
CA GLN A 218 -4.21 -2.21 -17.54
C GLN A 218 -3.99 -0.70 -17.59
N GLU A 219 -3.72 -0.16 -18.77
CA GLU A 219 -3.65 1.29 -18.97
C GLU A 219 -4.96 1.97 -18.54
N LEU A 220 -6.11 1.41 -18.93
CA LEU A 220 -7.41 1.89 -18.51
C LEU A 220 -7.61 1.80 -16.99
N SER A 221 -7.17 0.70 -16.35
CA SER A 221 -7.18 0.58 -14.88
C SER A 221 -6.40 1.71 -14.21
N LEU A 222 -5.16 1.95 -14.66
CA LEU A 222 -4.28 2.98 -14.11
C LEU A 222 -4.89 4.38 -14.28
N ILE A 223 -5.43 4.69 -15.45
CA ILE A 223 -6.14 5.95 -15.74
C ILE A 223 -7.36 6.13 -14.84
N ASN A 224 -8.18 5.08 -14.66
CA ASN A 224 -9.35 5.12 -13.79
C ASN A 224 -8.96 5.38 -12.34
N VAL A 225 -7.95 4.69 -11.82
CA VAL A 225 -7.45 4.88 -10.45
C VAL A 225 -6.89 6.28 -10.25
N LEU A 226 -6.13 6.82 -11.21
CA LEU A 226 -5.62 8.18 -11.10
C LEU A 226 -6.75 9.21 -11.06
N ASN A 227 -7.71 9.12 -11.98
CA ASN A 227 -8.87 10.02 -11.99
C ASN A 227 -9.67 9.92 -10.69
N PHE A 228 -9.82 8.71 -10.14
CA PHE A 228 -10.43 8.52 -8.83
C PHE A 228 -9.67 9.29 -7.74
N LEU A 229 -8.35 9.16 -7.66
CA LEU A 229 -7.53 9.83 -6.64
C LEU A 229 -7.50 11.35 -6.78
N ILE A 230 -7.57 11.87 -8.01
CA ILE A 230 -7.74 13.32 -8.27
C ILE A 230 -9.10 13.77 -7.72
N ASN A 231 -10.18 13.06 -8.05
CA ASN A 231 -11.52 13.39 -7.58
C ASN A 231 -11.67 13.30 -6.05
N GLN A 232 -10.88 12.44 -5.40
CA GLN A 232 -10.82 12.34 -3.94
C GLN A 232 -9.85 13.35 -3.29
N ASN A 233 -9.24 14.27 -4.05
CA ASN A 233 -8.25 15.24 -3.57
C ASN A 233 -6.99 14.60 -2.94
N ILE A 234 -6.67 13.36 -3.31
CA ILE A 234 -5.41 12.71 -2.93
C ILE A 234 -4.29 13.18 -3.84
N VAL A 235 -4.53 13.23 -5.15
CA VAL A 235 -3.56 13.70 -6.15
C VAL A 235 -3.84 15.16 -6.51
N ASP A 236 -2.81 15.99 -6.45
CA ASP A 236 -2.81 17.39 -6.87
C ASP A 236 -1.48 17.77 -7.55
N LYS A 237 -1.31 19.06 -7.84
CA LYS A 237 -0.12 19.65 -8.50
C LYS A 237 1.21 19.42 -7.77
N ASP A 238 1.18 19.08 -6.48
CA ASP A 238 2.36 18.90 -5.65
C ASP A 238 2.60 17.40 -5.36
N THR A 239 1.77 16.53 -5.92
CA THR A 239 1.87 15.07 -5.79
C THR A 239 2.77 14.48 -6.87
N HIS A 240 3.75 13.69 -6.48
CA HIS A 240 4.59 12.93 -7.41
C HIS A 240 3.90 11.65 -7.85
N ILE A 241 4.00 11.29 -9.13
CA ILE A 241 3.38 10.07 -9.66
C ILE A 241 4.48 9.19 -10.26
N ALA A 242 4.54 7.94 -9.80
CA ALA A 242 5.36 6.90 -10.40
C ALA A 242 4.43 5.78 -10.88
N ILE A 243 4.62 5.32 -12.12
CA ILE A 243 3.82 4.23 -12.68
C ILE A 243 4.63 2.94 -12.53
N THR A 244 3.99 1.93 -11.97
CA THR A 244 4.63 0.67 -11.62
C THR A 244 3.69 -0.49 -11.91
N SER A 245 4.24 -1.66 -12.17
CA SER A 245 3.45 -2.88 -12.25
C SER A 245 3.88 -3.87 -11.18
N TRP A 246 2.90 -4.42 -10.48
CA TRP A 246 3.09 -5.58 -9.59
C TRP A 246 2.99 -6.92 -10.32
N THR A 247 2.68 -6.90 -11.63
CA THR A 247 2.44 -8.09 -12.43
C THR A 247 3.49 -8.25 -13.52
N THR A 248 3.41 -9.36 -14.25
CA THR A 248 4.18 -9.60 -15.47
C THR A 248 3.71 -8.77 -16.68
N TRP A 249 2.70 -7.92 -16.50
CA TRP A 249 2.07 -7.10 -17.54
C TRP A 249 2.25 -5.59 -17.25
N PRO A 250 2.30 -4.71 -18.26
CA PRO A 250 2.17 -5.02 -19.68
C PRO A 250 3.40 -5.75 -20.20
N ILE A 251 3.20 -6.67 -21.15
CA ILE A 251 4.33 -7.38 -21.76
C ILE A 251 4.96 -6.46 -22.82
N GLU A 252 6.19 -6.05 -22.56
CA GLU A 252 7.01 -5.24 -23.45
C GLU A 252 8.35 -5.94 -23.68
N ILE A 253 8.72 -6.18 -24.95
CA ILE A 253 9.97 -6.86 -25.31
C ILE A 253 10.82 -5.99 -26.24
N GLY A 254 12.05 -5.68 -25.83
CA GLY A 254 13.04 -4.99 -26.66
C GLY A 254 12.58 -3.58 -27.06
N GLN A 255 12.55 -3.29 -28.36
CA GLN A 255 12.15 -1.98 -28.91
C GLN A 255 10.64 -1.70 -28.81
N GLN A 256 9.89 -2.58 -28.15
CA GLN A 256 8.45 -2.42 -27.97
C GLN A 256 8.07 -1.42 -26.87
N THR A 257 9.03 -1.01 -26.03
CA THR A 257 8.89 0.09 -25.07
C THR A 257 8.90 1.41 -25.85
N ASN A 258 7.71 1.95 -26.11
CA ASN A 258 7.49 3.10 -26.99
C ASN A 258 6.18 3.80 -26.59
N GLU A 259 6.20 5.14 -26.52
CA GLU A 259 5.06 6.01 -26.22
C GLU A 259 3.89 5.89 -27.20
N LEU A 260 4.10 5.39 -28.42
CA LEU A 260 3.07 5.24 -29.45
C LEU A 260 2.34 3.89 -29.41
N ARG A 261 2.79 2.95 -28.56
CA ARG A 261 2.16 1.63 -28.46
C ARG A 261 1.17 1.60 -27.30
N SER A 262 -0.11 1.70 -27.63
CA SER A 262 -1.21 1.66 -26.65
C SER A 262 -1.12 0.47 -25.69
N GLY A 263 -1.30 0.76 -24.40
CA GLY A 263 -1.21 -0.19 -23.29
C GLY A 263 0.21 -0.54 -22.83
N GLY A 264 1.26 0.02 -23.44
CA GLY A 264 2.63 -0.07 -22.90
C GLY A 264 2.85 0.91 -21.75
N MET A 265 3.80 0.64 -20.84
CA MET A 265 4.07 1.51 -19.68
C MET A 265 4.42 2.94 -20.11
N THR A 266 5.21 3.08 -21.18
CA THR A 266 5.61 4.39 -21.70
C THR A 266 4.44 5.13 -22.33
N HIS A 267 3.57 4.43 -23.07
CA HIS A 267 2.34 5.02 -23.61
C HIS A 267 1.41 5.43 -22.47
N THR A 268 1.18 4.58 -21.47
CA THR A 268 0.35 4.91 -20.30
C THR A 268 0.89 6.13 -19.55
N ALA A 269 2.21 6.24 -19.41
CA ALA A 269 2.85 7.41 -18.82
C ALA A 269 2.58 8.69 -19.62
N ASN A 270 2.71 8.63 -20.94
CA ASN A 270 2.42 9.75 -21.82
C ASN A 270 0.94 10.14 -21.76
N GLU A 271 0.02 9.18 -21.83
CA GLU A 271 -1.42 9.42 -21.74
C GLU A 271 -1.79 10.08 -20.41
N ILE A 272 -1.26 9.59 -19.29
CA ILE A 272 -1.46 10.22 -17.98
C ILE A 272 -0.94 11.66 -17.98
N PHE A 273 0.26 11.88 -18.50
CA PHE A 273 0.86 13.21 -18.51
C PHE A 273 0.07 14.20 -19.38
N GLU A 274 -0.20 13.83 -20.63
CA GLU A 274 -0.83 14.70 -21.64
C GLU A 274 -2.32 14.89 -21.43
N GLN A 275 -3.05 13.83 -21.04
CA GLN A 275 -4.51 13.86 -21.00
C GLN A 275 -5.07 14.10 -19.60
N ILE A 276 -4.26 13.90 -18.55
CA ILE A 276 -4.73 14.04 -17.17
C ILE A 276 -3.96 15.16 -16.48
N LEU A 277 -2.64 15.08 -16.39
CA LEU A 277 -1.86 16.03 -15.57
C LEU A 277 -1.79 17.43 -16.18
N ILE A 278 -1.57 17.56 -17.49
CA ILE A 278 -1.58 18.88 -18.17
C ILE A 278 -2.95 19.56 -18.06
N PRO A 279 -4.08 18.91 -18.38
CA PRO A 279 -5.41 19.54 -18.28
C PRO A 279 -5.78 19.99 -16.87
N HIS A 280 -5.30 19.29 -15.83
CA HIS A 280 -5.47 19.69 -14.43
C HIS A 280 -4.46 20.76 -13.97
N SER A 281 -3.53 21.18 -14.84
CA SER A 281 -2.41 22.09 -14.50
C SER A 281 -1.49 21.55 -13.39
N PHE A 282 -1.34 20.22 -13.34
CA PHE A 282 -0.48 19.52 -12.38
C PHE A 282 0.92 19.26 -12.92
N ALA A 283 1.06 19.13 -14.24
CA ALA A 283 2.35 19.06 -14.90
C ALA A 283 3.01 20.46 -14.97
N LYS A 284 4.26 20.57 -14.55
CA LYS A 284 5.11 21.78 -14.66
C LYS A 284 6.40 21.47 -15.40
#